data_AF-A0AAV4IGM1-F1
#
_entry.id   AF-A0AAV4IGM1-F1
#
_cell.length_a   1.000
_cell.length_b   1.000
_cell.length_c   1.000
_cell.angle_alpha   90.00
_cell.angle_beta   90.00
_cell.angle_gamma   90.00
#
_symmetry.space_group_name_H-M   'P 1'
#
loop_
_entity.id
_entity.type
_entity.pdbx_description
1 polymer ?
#
loop_
_entity_poly.entity_id
_entity_poly.type
_entity_poly.pdbx_seq_one_letter_code
_entity_poly.pdbx_strand_id
1 'polypeptide(L)'
;MSLFRNAIWFLKGMKEYTKGGYEAAAKKFNPADLDVSLLNRSFMITGANSGVGKCTALAIAKKDMILRKKVPCYHFLKTKRLYMVVAVVVVVVVIIVVVVVIVIIVVVVVVVGVGVIMK
;
A
#
# COMPACT_ATOMS: atom_id res chain seq x y z
N MET A 1 -5.89 20.51 22.23
CA MET A 1 -5.65 19.28 23.04
C MET A 1 -4.95 19.71 24.32
N SER A 2 -5.39 19.26 25.50
CA SER A 2 -4.79 19.67 26.78
C SER A 2 -3.44 19.00 27.04
N LEU A 3 -2.55 19.67 27.78
CA LEU A 3 -1.24 19.15 28.19
C LEU A 3 -1.35 17.80 28.91
N PHE A 4 -2.37 17.63 29.75
CA PHE A 4 -2.65 16.39 30.47
C PHE A 4 -2.91 15.20 29.52
N ARG A 5 -3.72 15.42 28.48
CA ARG A 5 -4.03 14.36 27.50
C ARG A 5 -2.78 13.95 26.73
N ASN A 6 -1.95 14.92 26.37
CA ASN A 6 -0.69 14.65 25.66
C ASN A 6 0.30 13.90 26.55
N ALA A 7 0.42 14.27 27.83
CA ALA A 7 1.30 13.60 28.79
C ALA A 7 0.87 12.14 29.04
N ILE A 8 -0.43 11.89 29.24
CA ILE A 8 -0.95 10.53 29.41
C ILE A 8 -0.74 9.70 28.14
N TRP A 9 -1.04 10.28 26.97
CA TRP A 9 -0.84 9.58 25.70
C TRP A 9 0.63 9.20 25.50
N PHE A 10 1.55 10.11 25.82
CA PHE A 10 2.98 9.88 25.74
C PHE A 10 3.43 8.76 26.68
N LEU A 11 3.05 8.82 27.96
CA LEU A 11 3.39 7.78 28.95
C LEU A 11 2.83 6.42 28.57
N LYS A 12 1.59 6.38 28.05
CA LYS A 12 0.97 5.15 27.53
C LYS A 12 1.76 4.61 26.33
N GLY A 13 2.19 5.49 25.42
CA GLY A 13 3.01 5.13 24.27
C GLY A 13 4.35 4.51 24.67
N MET A 14 5.06 5.08 25.66
CA MET A 14 6.32 4.50 26.14
C MET A 14 6.13 3.09 26.74
N LYS A 15 4.99 2.83 27.36
CA LYS A 15 4.68 1.53 27.97
C LYS A 15 4.23 0.49 26.94
N GLU A 16 3.36 0.86 26.01
CA GLU A 16 2.66 -0.10 25.13
C GLU A 16 3.27 -0.22 23.74
N TYR A 17 3.87 0.85 23.20
CA TYR A 17 4.34 0.90 21.81
C TYR A 17 5.85 0.64 21.67
N THR A 18 6.49 0.19 22.74
CA THR A 18 7.89 -0.27 22.72
C THR A 18 7.94 -1.78 22.51
N LYS A 19 9.12 -2.28 22.12
CA LYS A 19 9.36 -3.73 21.96
C LYS A 19 9.00 -4.52 23.22
N GLY A 20 9.39 -4.03 24.40
CA GLY A 20 9.05 -4.68 25.67
C GLY A 20 7.55 -4.70 25.95
N GLY A 21 6.82 -3.63 25.58
CA GLY A 21 5.37 -3.58 25.63
C GLY A 21 4.71 -4.64 24.74
N TYR A 22 5.19 -4.77 23.49
CA TYR A 22 4.75 -5.82 22.57
C TYR A 22 4.99 -7.22 23.14
N GLU A 23 6.19 -7.51 23.63
CA GLU A 23 6.54 -8.84 24.17
C GLU A 23 5.69 -9.19 25.41
N ALA A 24 5.43 -8.22 26.29
CA ALA A 24 4.56 -8.41 27.44
C ALA A 24 3.10 -8.67 27.03
N ALA A 25 2.59 -7.97 26.01
CA ALA A 25 1.24 -8.19 25.49
C ALA A 25 1.11 -9.53 24.75
N ALA A 26 2.13 -9.91 23.97
CA ALA A 26 2.15 -11.16 23.21
C ALA A 26 2.06 -12.40 24.10
N LYS A 27 2.61 -12.36 25.33
CA LYS A 27 2.47 -13.45 26.31
C LYS A 27 1.03 -13.73 26.74
N LYS A 28 0.16 -12.73 26.66
CA LYS A 28 -1.26 -12.84 27.02
C LYS A 28 -2.15 -13.13 25.81
N PHE A 29 -1.58 -13.18 24.62
CA PHE A 29 -2.33 -13.44 23.40
C PHE A 29 -2.69 -14.93 23.30
N ASN A 30 -3.98 -15.23 23.22
CA ASN A 30 -4.47 -16.58 23.00
C ASN A 30 -4.80 -16.79 21.52
N PRO A 31 -4.09 -17.66 20.77
CA PRO A 31 -4.38 -17.91 19.36
C PRO A 31 -5.80 -18.40 19.09
N ALA A 32 -6.43 -19.07 20.07
CA ALA A 32 -7.80 -19.55 19.95
C ALA A 32 -8.84 -18.42 19.85
N ASP A 33 -8.51 -17.20 20.30
CA ASP A 33 -9.38 -16.03 20.15
C ASP A 33 -9.57 -15.65 18.66
N LEU A 34 -8.70 -16.14 17.78
CA LEU A 34 -8.84 -15.98 16.34
C LEU A 34 -9.75 -17.03 15.69
N ASP A 35 -10.13 -18.11 16.38
CA ASP A 35 -10.96 -19.18 15.83
C ASP A 35 -12.45 -18.82 15.87
N VAL A 36 -12.80 -17.77 15.15
CA VAL A 36 -14.16 -17.24 15.03
C VAL A 36 -14.69 -17.46 13.62
N SER A 37 -15.96 -17.89 13.53
CA SER A 37 -16.63 -18.07 12.25
C SER A 37 -16.85 -16.71 11.57
N LEU A 38 -16.33 -16.60 10.34
CA LEU A 38 -16.47 -15.42 9.49
C LEU A 38 -17.63 -15.57 8.48
N LEU A 39 -18.40 -16.67 8.56
CA LEU A 39 -19.51 -16.94 7.65
C LEU A 39 -20.55 -15.81 7.69
N ASN A 40 -21.00 -15.38 6.51
CA ASN A 40 -22.01 -14.34 6.31
C ASN A 40 -21.65 -12.97 6.93
N ARG A 41 -20.35 -12.70 7.14
CA ARG A 41 -19.87 -11.38 7.57
C ARG A 41 -19.11 -10.71 6.43
N SER A 42 -19.33 -9.41 6.27
CA SER A 42 -18.62 -8.56 5.33
C SER A 42 -17.72 -7.60 6.10
N PHE A 43 -16.46 -7.49 5.70
CA PHE A 43 -15.46 -6.65 6.38
C PHE A 43 -14.92 -5.60 5.41
N MET A 44 -14.86 -4.34 5.86
CA MET A 44 -14.13 -3.28 5.18
C MET A 44 -12.83 -3.01 5.93
N ILE A 45 -11.69 -3.15 5.25
CA ILE A 45 -10.37 -2.95 5.86
C ILE A 45 -9.72 -1.73 5.22
N THR A 46 -9.57 -0.66 5.99
CA THR A 46 -8.86 0.56 5.56
C THR A 46 -7.35 0.36 5.72
N GLY A 47 -6.55 0.99 4.85
CA GLY A 47 -5.09 0.83 4.90
C GLY A 47 -4.57 -0.55 4.52
N ALA A 48 -5.33 -1.35 3.77
CA ALA A 48 -4.96 -2.71 3.36
C ALA A 48 -3.80 -2.82 2.35
N ASN A 49 -3.14 -1.70 2.00
CA ASN A 49 -2.06 -1.66 1.03
C ASN A 49 -0.70 -2.06 1.62
N SER A 50 -0.51 -1.87 2.94
CA SER A 50 0.75 -2.15 3.64
C SER A 50 0.54 -2.54 5.11
N GLY A 51 1.63 -2.96 5.77
CA GLY A 51 1.68 -3.22 7.21
C GLY A 51 0.58 -4.15 7.73
N VAL A 52 0.02 -3.80 8.89
CA VAL A 52 -0.97 -4.60 9.61
C VAL A 52 -2.25 -4.76 8.80
N GLY A 53 -2.76 -3.70 8.17
CA GLY A 53 -4.00 -3.76 7.38
C GLY A 53 -3.93 -4.78 6.24
N LYS A 54 -2.79 -4.83 5.53
CA LYS A 54 -2.55 -5.83 4.48
C LYS A 54 -2.52 -7.26 5.03
N CYS A 55 -1.80 -7.48 6.13
CA CYS A 55 -1.72 -8.80 6.76
C CYS A 55 -3.09 -9.28 7.24
N THR A 56 -3.88 -8.40 7.85
CA THR A 56 -5.26 -8.69 8.30
C THR A 56 -6.16 -9.06 7.13
N ALA A 57 -6.13 -8.30 6.03
CA ALA A 57 -6.91 -8.60 4.83
C ALA A 57 -6.56 -9.96 4.23
N LEU A 58 -5.27 -10.30 4.19
CA LEU A 58 -4.80 -11.60 3.71
C LEU A 58 -5.21 -12.74 4.66
N ALA A 59 -5.13 -12.54 5.97
CA ALA A 59 -5.52 -13.55 6.96
C ALA A 59 -7.03 -13.86 6.90
N ILE A 60 -7.87 -12.82 6.81
CA ILE A 60 -9.32 -12.96 6.65
C ILE A 60 -9.65 -13.66 5.32
N ALA A 61 -9.03 -13.23 4.22
CA ALA A 61 -9.25 -13.86 2.92
C ALA A 61 -8.84 -15.34 2.90
N LYS A 62 -7.74 -15.72 3.57
CA LYS A 62 -7.33 -17.14 3.69
C LYS A 62 -8.35 -17.96 4.47
N LYS A 63 -8.87 -17.45 5.59
CA LYS A 63 -9.89 -18.13 6.40
C LYS A 63 -11.21 -18.29 5.64
N ASP A 64 -11.65 -17.23 4.96
CA ASP A 64 -12.88 -17.25 4.18
C ASP A 64 -12.76 -18.13 2.93
N MET A 65 -11.58 -18.20 2.30
CA MET A 65 -11.30 -19.10 1.16
C MET A 65 -11.34 -20.60 1.54
N ILE A 66 -10.98 -20.94 2.78
CA ILE A 66 -11.14 -22.31 3.31
C ILE A 66 -12.63 -22.68 3.43
N LEU A 67 -13.50 -21.72 3.77
CA LEU A 67 -14.93 -21.95 3.96
C LEU A 67 -15.76 -21.75 2.68
N ARG A 68 -15.30 -20.94 1.73
CA ARG A 68 -15.99 -20.63 0.47
C ARG A 68 -15.01 -20.70 -0.69
N LYS A 69 -15.17 -21.70 -1.57
CA LYS A 69 -14.46 -21.81 -2.86
C LYS A 69 -14.75 -20.64 -3.86
N LYS A 70 -15.49 -19.59 -3.47
CA LYS A 70 -16.09 -18.63 -4.41
C LYS A 70 -16.23 -17.19 -3.86
N VAL A 71 -15.21 -16.65 -3.19
CA VAL A 71 -15.24 -15.23 -2.75
C VAL A 71 -14.23 -14.39 -3.53
N PRO A 72 -14.67 -13.32 -4.25
CA PRO A 72 -13.81 -12.54 -5.16
C PRO A 72 -12.80 -11.62 -4.45
N CYS A 73 -12.77 -11.58 -3.11
CA CYS A 73 -11.95 -10.65 -2.33
C CYS A 73 -10.43 -10.84 -2.56
N TYR A 74 -9.97 -12.09 -2.70
CA TYR A 74 -8.55 -12.38 -2.99
C TYR A 74 -8.18 -12.01 -4.43
N HIS A 75 -9.12 -12.16 -5.37
CA HIS A 75 -8.93 -11.72 -6.74
C HIS A 75 -8.72 -10.20 -6.76
N PHE A 76 -9.61 -9.42 -6.13
CA PHE A 76 -9.55 -7.95 -6.09
C PHE A 76 -8.23 -7.37 -5.57
N LEU A 77 -7.62 -7.95 -4.53
CA LEU A 77 -6.32 -7.50 -4.01
C LEU A 77 -5.16 -7.81 -4.98
N LYS A 78 -5.21 -8.94 -5.68
CA LYS A 78 -4.22 -9.28 -6.71
C LYS A 78 -4.40 -8.40 -7.96
N THR A 79 -5.65 -8.13 -8.36
CA THR A 79 -5.98 -7.26 -9.49
C THR A 79 -5.55 -5.82 -9.22
N LYS A 80 -5.81 -5.25 -8.02
CA LYS A 80 -5.38 -3.88 -7.71
C LYS A 80 -3.86 -3.71 -7.71
N ARG A 81 -3.11 -4.70 -7.20
CA ARG A 81 -1.64 -4.63 -7.22
C ARG A 81 -1.10 -4.75 -8.65
N LEU A 82 -1.70 -5.59 -9.49
CA LEU A 82 -1.35 -5.71 -10.90
C LEU A 82 -1.69 -4.42 -11.68
N TYR A 83 -2.89 -3.86 -11.49
CA TYR A 83 -3.29 -2.58 -12.09
C TYR A 83 -2.41 -1.43 -11.63
N MET A 84 -2.01 -1.38 -10.36
CA MET A 84 -1.15 -0.31 -9.86
C MET A 84 0.26 -0.43 -10.43
N VAL A 85 0.82 -1.65 -10.55
CA VAL A 85 2.11 -1.86 -11.22
C VAL A 85 2.02 -1.52 -12.70
N VAL A 86 0.98 -1.99 -13.40
CA VAL A 86 0.77 -1.68 -14.83
C VAL A 86 0.57 -0.18 -15.05
N ALA A 87 -0.22 0.49 -14.22
CA ALA A 87 -0.45 1.93 -14.32
C ALA A 87 0.84 2.74 -14.08
N VAL A 88 1.64 2.37 -13.07
CA VAL A 88 2.93 3.02 -12.80
C VAL A 88 3.89 2.81 -13.97
N VAL A 89 3.99 1.58 -14.50
CA VAL A 89 4.85 1.28 -15.66
C VAL A 89 4.41 2.07 -16.88
N VAL A 90 3.11 2.11 -17.19
CA VAL A 90 2.57 2.86 -18.32
C VAL A 90 2.85 4.36 -18.16
N VAL A 91 2.63 4.94 -16.99
CA VAL A 91 2.90 6.37 -16.73
C VAL A 91 4.39 6.67 -16.89
N VAL A 92 5.27 5.84 -16.33
CA VAL A 92 6.73 6.02 -16.45
C VAL A 92 7.18 5.93 -17.91
N VAL A 93 6.68 4.94 -18.66
CA VAL A 93 6.99 4.78 -20.10
C VAL A 93 6.52 6.01 -20.89
N VAL A 94 5.30 6.48 -20.67
CA VAL A 94 4.75 7.67 -21.35
C VAL A 94 5.61 8.90 -21.06
N ILE A 95 6.00 9.12 -19.81
CA ILE A 95 6.87 10.25 -19.44
C ILE A 95 8.22 10.17 -20.16
N ILE A 96 8.84 8.99 -20.20
CA ILE A 96 10.13 8.79 -20.90
C ILE A 96 10.00 9.12 -22.38
N VAL A 97 8.96 8.61 -23.05
CA VAL A 97 8.75 8.88 -24.48
C VAL A 97 8.56 10.37 -24.74
N VAL A 98 7.76 11.06 -23.92
CA VAL A 98 7.52 12.50 -24.07
C VAL A 98 8.83 13.29 -23.90
N VAL A 99 9.63 12.96 -22.89
CA VAL A 99 10.92 13.63 -22.65
C VAL A 99 11.87 13.42 -23.83
N VAL A 100 11.97 12.19 -24.35
CA VAL A 100 12.83 11.88 -25.50
C VAL A 100 12.40 12.68 -26.75
N VAL A 101 11.09 12.74 -27.02
CA VAL A 101 10.57 13.50 -28.17
C VAL A 101 10.88 14.99 -28.03
N ILE A 102 10.69 15.57 -26.83
CA ILE A 102 11.02 16.98 -26.59
C ILE A 102 12.51 17.24 -26.83
N VAL A 103 13.39 16.38 -26.32
CA VAL A 103 14.84 16.52 -26.52
C VAL A 103 15.20 16.47 -28.00
N ILE A 104 14.62 15.54 -28.76
CA ILE A 104 14.84 15.44 -30.21
C ILE A 104 14.39 16.72 -30.91
N ILE A 105 13.20 17.24 -30.59
CA ILE A 105 12.69 18.48 -31.17
C ILE A 105 13.63 19.65 -30.88
N VAL A 106 14.08 19.80 -29.64
CA VAL A 106 15.02 20.86 -29.24
C VAL A 106 16.33 20.74 -30.02
N VAL A 107 16.89 19.53 -30.12
CA VAL A 107 18.13 19.30 -30.88
C VAL A 107 17.94 19.66 -32.36
N VAL A 108 16.83 19.24 -32.98
CA VAL A 108 16.53 19.57 -34.39
C VAL A 108 16.39 21.07 -34.59
N VAL A 109 15.63 21.76 -33.71
CA VAL A 109 15.45 23.22 -33.79
C VAL A 109 16.76 23.96 -33.62
N VAL A 110 17.61 23.54 -32.69
CA VAL A 110 18.93 24.16 -32.47
C VAL A 110 19.85 23.91 -33.66
N VAL A 111 19.95 22.67 -34.16
CA VAL A 111 20.83 22.34 -35.30
C VAL A 111 20.37 23.03 -36.59
N VAL A 112 19.07 23.03 -36.88
CA VAL A 112 18.52 23.70 -38.06
C VAL A 112 18.62 25.22 -37.91
N GLY A 113 18.31 25.77 -36.73
CA GLY A 113 18.40 27.21 -36.47
C GLY A 113 19.82 27.75 -36.59
N VAL A 114 20.81 27.04 -36.03
CA VAL A 114 22.24 27.39 -36.17
C VAL A 114 22.71 27.22 -37.62
N GLY A 115 22.26 26.16 -38.32
CA GLY A 115 22.60 25.93 -39.73
C GLY A 115 22.01 26.96 -40.71
N VAL A 116 20.89 27.60 -40.36
CA VAL A 116 20.29 28.70 -41.14
C VAL A 116 20.99 30.04 -40.86
N ILE A 117 21.53 30.25 -39.66
CA ILE A 117 22.26 31.48 -39.29
C ILE A 117 23.69 31.49 -39.87
N MET A 118 24.29 30.33 -40.14
CA MET A 118 25.67 30.20 -40.64
C MET A 118 25.78 30.09 -42.18
N LYS A 119 24.69 30.27 -42.93
CA LYS A 119 24.67 30.37 -44.40
C LYS A 119 24.33 31.80 -44.82
#